data_AF-A0A0C2G843-F1
#
_entry.id   AF-A0A0C2G843-F1
#
_cell.length_a   1.000
_cell.length_b   1.000
_cell.length_c   1.000
_cell.angle_alpha   90.00
_cell.angle_beta   90.00
_cell.angle_gamma   90.00
#
_symmetry.space_group_name_H-M   'P 1'
#
loop_
_entity.id
_entity.type
_entity.pdbx_description
1 polymer ?
#
loop_
_entity_poly.entity_id
_entity_poly.type
_entity_poly.pdbx_seq_one_letter_code
_entity_poly.pdbx_strand_id
1 'polypeptide(L)'
;VTSPVNWGANSQANIYFINDIISMAKYYGVTIGLYTNAYDWNQITKGANVEGAMLWYWNVNGAGVNGETPANFDDFRPFAKFTKPTVKQFGQVEYLCGVTVNRDVYTLNNAKNLVASKAQELNGELIVGTLGSDQMSGLVQSV
;
A
#
# COMPACT_ATOMS: atom_id res chain seq x y z
N VAL A 1 6.65 -5.79 2.59
CA VAL A 1 6.53 -6.82 3.63
C VAL A 1 5.57 -7.89 3.13
N THR A 2 6.07 -8.83 2.33
CA THR A 2 5.27 -9.90 1.68
C THR A 2 6.09 -11.19 1.63
N SER A 3 5.48 -12.28 1.15
CA SER A 3 6.12 -13.58 0.96
C SER A 3 6.72 -14.13 2.26
N PRO A 4 5.89 -14.53 3.23
CA PRO A 4 6.35 -14.94 4.56
C PRO A 4 7.43 -16.01 4.57
N VAL A 5 7.47 -16.86 3.55
CA VAL A 5 8.51 -17.88 3.33
C VAL A 5 9.93 -17.32 3.22
N ASN A 6 10.07 -16.04 2.85
CA ASN A 6 11.37 -15.36 2.72
C ASN A 6 11.79 -14.65 4.02
N TRP A 7 10.98 -14.71 5.08
CA TRP A 7 11.27 -14.07 6.37
C TRP A 7 11.71 -15.10 7.40
N GLY A 8 12.54 -14.66 8.34
CA GLY A 8 12.92 -15.48 9.49
C GLY A 8 11.71 -15.78 10.36
N ALA A 9 11.73 -16.93 11.05
CA ALA A 9 10.64 -17.34 11.95
C ALA A 9 10.48 -16.44 13.19
N ASN A 10 11.50 -15.64 13.53
CA ASN A 10 11.46 -14.72 14.66
C ASN A 10 10.78 -13.40 14.28
N SER A 11 9.50 -13.26 14.63
CA SER A 11 8.71 -12.06 14.35
C SER A 11 9.29 -10.80 15.01
N GLN A 12 9.93 -10.92 16.18
CA GLN A 12 10.54 -9.76 16.85
C GLN A 12 11.74 -9.22 16.05
N ALA A 13 12.56 -10.12 15.51
CA ALA A 13 13.67 -9.73 14.62
C ALA A 13 13.14 -9.09 13.33
N ASN A 14 12.05 -9.62 12.77
CA ASN A 14 11.40 -9.04 11.59
C ASN A 14 10.88 -7.61 11.88
N ILE A 15 10.25 -7.40 13.04
CA ILE A 15 9.79 -6.07 13.47
C ILE A 15 10.96 -5.11 13.62
N TYR A 16 12.08 -5.53 14.23
CA TYR A 16 13.27 -4.69 14.36
C TYR A 16 13.84 -4.30 13.00
N PHE A 17 13.97 -5.25 12.07
CA PHE A 17 14.43 -4.96 10.72
C PHE A 17 13.54 -3.93 9.99
N ILE A 18 12.22 -4.07 10.11
CA ILE A 18 11.27 -3.11 9.53
C ILE A 18 11.44 -1.73 10.19
N ASN A 19 11.62 -1.68 11.52
CA ASN A 19 11.83 -0.44 12.25
C ASN A 19 13.13 0.28 11.90
N ASP A 20 14.20 -0.45 11.59
CA ASP A 20 15.47 0.15 11.16
C ASP A 20 15.31 0.87 9.82
N ILE A 21 14.64 0.23 8.84
CA ILE A 21 14.34 0.84 7.53
C ILE A 21 13.50 2.10 7.71
N ILE A 22 12.44 1.98 8.51
CA ILE A 22 11.53 3.08 8.83
C ILE A 22 12.27 4.25 9.48
N SER A 23 13.12 3.97 10.47
CA SER A 23 13.85 4.99 11.22
C SER A 23 14.84 5.72 10.30
N MET A 24 15.52 4.98 9.42
CA MET A 24 16.44 5.56 8.45
C MET A 24 15.72 6.41 7.40
N ALA A 25 14.59 5.96 6.89
CA ALA A 25 13.76 6.75 5.97
C ALA A 25 13.31 8.06 6.62
N LYS A 26 12.83 8.00 7.87
CA LYS A 26 12.46 9.17 8.66
C LYS A 26 13.64 10.13 8.85
N TYR A 27 14.82 9.61 9.18
CA TYR A 27 16.03 10.41 9.36
C TYR A 27 16.38 11.23 8.10
N TYR A 28 16.21 10.64 6.91
CA TYR A 28 16.43 11.33 5.64
C TYR A 28 15.22 12.10 5.10
N GLY A 29 14.13 12.21 5.86
CA GLY A 29 12.90 12.89 5.42
C GLY A 29 12.18 12.18 4.27
N VAL A 30 12.42 10.88 4.07
CA VAL A 30 11.75 10.06 3.07
C VAL A 30 10.46 9.49 3.64
N THR A 31 9.33 9.82 3.00
CA THR A 31 8.04 9.21 3.33
C THR A 31 8.03 7.75 2.89
N ILE A 32 7.67 6.84 3.81
CA ILE A 32 7.63 5.40 3.57
C ILE A 32 6.20 4.86 3.62
N GLY A 33 5.92 3.91 2.73
CA GLY A 33 4.71 3.09 2.74
C GLY A 33 5.04 1.61 2.88
N LEU A 34 4.04 0.82 3.26
CA LEU A 34 4.16 -0.62 3.44
C LEU A 34 3.36 -1.36 2.38
N TYR A 35 4.04 -2.20 1.60
CA TYR A 35 3.43 -3.15 0.68
C TYR A 35 3.20 -4.50 1.38
N THR A 36 1.95 -4.86 1.70
CA THR A 36 1.60 -6.07 2.48
C THR A 36 0.10 -6.35 2.44
N ASN A 37 -0.34 -7.53 2.82
CA ASN A 37 -1.74 -7.77 3.19
C ASN A 37 -1.85 -8.28 4.63
N ALA A 38 -3.07 -8.49 5.13
CA ALA A 38 -3.31 -8.94 6.49
C ALA A 38 -2.69 -10.32 6.78
N TYR A 39 -2.71 -11.22 5.80
CA TYR A 39 -2.13 -12.56 5.92
C TYR A 39 -0.61 -12.49 6.07
N ASP A 40 0.07 -11.85 5.13
CA ASP A 40 1.53 -11.69 5.14
C ASP A 40 1.99 -10.97 6.39
N TRP A 41 1.32 -9.87 6.73
CA TRP A 41 1.65 -9.08 7.91
C TRP A 41 1.56 -9.94 9.17
N ASN A 42 0.47 -10.68 9.36
CA ASN A 42 0.31 -11.54 10.53
C ASN A 42 1.39 -12.64 10.59
N GLN A 43 1.72 -13.26 9.46
CA GLN A 43 2.75 -14.30 9.41
C GLN A 43 4.14 -13.75 9.73
N ILE A 44 4.47 -12.55 9.25
CA ILE A 44 5.80 -11.96 9.38
C ILE A 44 6.00 -11.26 10.73
N THR A 45 4.98 -10.55 11.22
CA THR A 45 5.08 -9.65 12.38
C THR A 45 4.23 -10.05 13.57
N LYS A 46 3.45 -11.15 13.48
CA LYS A 46 2.43 -11.54 14.48
C LYS A 46 1.40 -10.45 14.74
N GLY A 47 1.08 -9.67 13.70
CA GLY A 47 0.01 -8.67 13.76
C GLY A 47 0.42 -7.35 14.42
N ALA A 48 1.72 -7.07 14.51
CA ALA A 48 2.27 -5.84 15.07
C ALA A 48 1.55 -4.59 14.55
N ASN A 49 1.29 -3.62 15.42
CA ASN A 49 0.65 -2.36 15.07
C ASN A 49 1.61 -1.43 14.34
N VAL A 50 1.09 -0.63 13.39
CA VAL A 50 1.82 0.46 12.73
C VAL A 50 0.90 1.65 12.54
N GLU A 51 1.39 2.86 12.81
CA GLU A 51 0.58 4.08 12.73
C GLU A 51 1.13 5.07 11.70
N GLY A 52 0.20 5.60 10.90
CA GLY A 52 0.46 6.66 9.91
C GLY A 52 1.20 6.19 8.64
N ALA A 53 1.53 4.91 8.50
CA ALA A 53 2.13 4.42 7.26
C ALA A 53 1.10 4.42 6.13
N MET A 54 1.52 4.77 4.91
CA MET A 54 0.72 4.49 3.71
C MET A 54 0.63 2.98 3.50
N LEU A 55 -0.56 2.45 3.24
CA LEU A 55 -0.74 1.04 2.91
C LEU A 55 -0.95 0.85 1.41
N TRP A 56 -0.06 0.07 0.79
CA TRP A 56 -0.28 -0.57 -0.51
C TRP A 56 -0.58 -2.05 -0.26
N TYR A 57 -1.85 -2.44 -0.25
CA TYR A 57 -2.18 -3.85 -0.04
C TYR A 57 -2.34 -4.60 -1.35
N TRP A 58 -2.14 -5.92 -1.30
CA TRP A 58 -2.36 -6.77 -2.46
C TRP A 58 -3.43 -7.81 -2.14
N ASN A 59 -4.37 -7.98 -3.07
CA ASN A 59 -5.36 -9.04 -3.01
C ASN A 59 -5.68 -9.51 -4.43
N VAL A 60 -5.31 -10.75 -4.75
CA VAL A 60 -5.46 -11.37 -6.06
C VAL A 60 -5.86 -12.84 -5.86
N ASN A 61 -6.56 -13.40 -6.83
CA ASN A 61 -6.91 -14.83 -6.84
C ASN A 61 -5.80 -15.71 -7.45
N GLY A 62 -4.85 -15.11 -8.15
CA GLY A 62 -3.77 -15.84 -8.81
C GLY A 62 -2.92 -14.95 -9.72
N ALA A 63 -2.05 -15.58 -10.51
CA ALA A 63 -1.28 -14.92 -11.56
C ALA A 63 -2.07 -14.83 -12.87
N GLY A 64 -1.81 -13.78 -13.65
CA GLY A 64 -2.44 -13.52 -14.94
C GLY A 64 -3.84 -12.91 -14.82
N VAL A 65 -4.42 -12.56 -15.96
CA VAL A 65 -5.67 -11.77 -16.05
C VAL A 65 -6.86 -12.46 -15.35
N ASN A 66 -6.91 -13.79 -15.35
CA ASN A 66 -7.97 -14.54 -14.65
C ASN A 66 -7.81 -14.54 -13.12
N GLY A 67 -6.66 -14.09 -12.61
CA GLY A 67 -6.35 -13.96 -11.20
C GLY A 67 -6.72 -12.59 -10.61
N GLU A 68 -7.25 -11.66 -11.41
CA GLU A 68 -7.62 -10.33 -10.93
C GLU A 68 -8.73 -10.37 -9.87
N THR A 69 -8.72 -9.38 -8.98
CA THR A 69 -9.87 -9.01 -8.15
C THR A 69 -10.43 -7.66 -8.61
N PRO A 70 -11.64 -7.25 -8.19
CA PRO A 70 -12.17 -5.94 -8.57
C PRO A 70 -11.18 -4.80 -8.22
N ALA A 71 -11.01 -3.87 -9.16
CA ALA A 71 -10.15 -2.69 -9.01
C ALA A 71 -10.80 -1.61 -8.10
N ASN A 72 -11.16 -2.00 -6.88
CA ASN A 72 -11.72 -1.15 -5.84
C ASN A 72 -11.27 -1.64 -4.45
N PHE A 73 -11.70 -0.94 -3.39
CA PHE A 73 -11.29 -1.22 -2.01
C PHE A 73 -12.34 -1.97 -1.18
N ASP A 74 -13.41 -2.50 -1.80
CA ASP A 74 -14.55 -3.09 -1.08
C ASP A 74 -14.18 -4.37 -0.30
N ASP A 75 -13.11 -5.02 -0.74
CA ASP A 75 -12.55 -6.22 -0.11
C ASP A 75 -11.55 -5.92 1.01
N PHE A 76 -11.21 -4.65 1.25
CA PHE A 76 -10.30 -4.29 2.32
C PHE A 76 -10.91 -4.62 3.69
N ARG A 77 -10.08 -5.15 4.59
CA ARG A 77 -10.43 -5.40 5.99
C ARG A 77 -9.34 -4.79 6.88
N PRO A 78 -9.68 -3.96 7.89
CA PRO A 78 -8.69 -3.34 8.76
C PRO A 78 -7.78 -4.35 9.47
N PHE A 79 -6.50 -4.04 9.58
CA PHE A 79 -5.49 -4.83 10.32
C PHE A 79 -4.36 -3.92 10.78
N ALA A 80 -3.65 -4.27 11.86
CA ALA A 80 -2.44 -3.56 12.31
C ALA A 80 -2.58 -2.03 12.44
N LYS A 81 -3.78 -1.55 12.81
CA LYS A 81 -4.21 -0.13 12.83
C LYS A 81 -4.37 0.56 11.47
N PHE A 82 -4.15 -0.14 10.35
CA PHE A 82 -4.61 0.34 9.05
C PHE A 82 -6.14 0.30 8.98
N THR A 83 -6.77 1.47 8.92
CA THR A 83 -8.22 1.62 8.79
C THR A 83 -8.67 1.86 7.35
N LYS A 84 -7.75 2.30 6.48
CA LYS A 84 -7.96 2.55 5.05
C LYS A 84 -6.68 2.23 4.26
N PRO A 85 -6.77 1.67 3.05
CA PRO A 85 -5.63 1.54 2.15
C PRO A 85 -5.45 2.82 1.31
N THR A 86 -4.26 3.01 0.74
CA THR A 86 -3.98 4.05 -0.25
C THR A 86 -3.90 3.47 -1.66
N VAL A 87 -3.30 2.29 -1.78
CA VAL A 87 -3.13 1.56 -3.04
C VAL A 87 -3.56 0.11 -2.84
N LYS A 88 -4.14 -0.49 -3.88
CA LYS A 88 -4.41 -1.91 -3.98
C LYS A 88 -3.77 -2.47 -5.24
N GLN A 89 -2.96 -3.51 -5.13
CA GLN A 89 -2.63 -4.39 -6.24
C GLN A 89 -3.76 -5.41 -6.43
N PHE A 90 -4.50 -5.28 -7.53
CA PHE A 90 -5.64 -6.12 -7.85
C PHE A 90 -5.35 -7.15 -8.96
N GLY A 91 -4.21 -7.04 -9.63
CA GLY A 91 -3.73 -7.97 -10.65
C GLY A 91 -2.21 -8.15 -10.60
N GLN A 92 -1.70 -9.33 -10.96
CA GLN A 92 -0.26 -9.63 -10.92
C GLN A 92 0.19 -10.57 -12.02
N VAL A 93 1.45 -10.40 -12.45
CA VAL A 93 2.08 -11.26 -13.47
C VAL A 93 1.26 -11.30 -14.76
N GLU A 94 0.82 -10.14 -15.22
CA GLU A 94 0.03 -9.99 -16.44
C GLU A 94 0.89 -9.53 -17.60
N TYR A 95 0.67 -10.08 -18.79
CA TYR A 95 1.43 -9.70 -19.98
C TYR A 95 0.63 -8.72 -20.84
N LEU A 96 1.06 -7.46 -20.84
CA LEU A 96 0.41 -6.36 -21.56
C LEU A 96 1.44 -5.63 -22.41
N CYS A 97 1.13 -5.41 -23.69
CA CYS A 97 1.99 -4.67 -24.62
C CYS A 97 3.46 -5.13 -24.67
N GLY A 98 3.72 -6.43 -24.49
CA GLY A 98 5.08 -6.97 -24.52
C GLY A 98 5.83 -6.98 -23.18
N VAL A 99 5.18 -6.59 -22.08
CA VAL A 99 5.81 -6.45 -20.76
C VAL A 99 4.96 -7.17 -19.70
N THR A 100 5.62 -7.82 -18.75
CA THR A 100 4.96 -8.36 -17.55
C THR A 100 4.78 -7.27 -16.50
N VAL A 101 3.54 -7.04 -16.07
CA VAL A 101 3.16 -5.97 -15.14
C VAL A 101 2.30 -6.50 -14.00
N ASN A 102 2.28 -5.74 -12.91
CA ASN A 102 1.23 -5.80 -11.89
C ASN A 102 0.28 -4.62 -12.10
N ARG A 103 -0.96 -4.75 -11.64
CA ARG A 103 -2.00 -3.73 -11.82
C ARG A 103 -2.51 -3.24 -10.49
N ASP A 104 -2.56 -1.92 -10.37
CA ASP A 104 -2.90 -1.23 -9.15
C ASP A 104 -4.04 -0.23 -9.34
N VAL A 105 -4.84 -0.05 -8.28
CA VAL A 105 -5.78 1.07 -8.13
C VAL A 105 -5.38 1.87 -6.89
N TYR A 106 -5.44 3.18 -6.97
CA TYR A 106 -5.04 4.07 -5.87
C TYR A 106 -6.00 5.23 -5.71
N THR A 107 -6.08 5.75 -4.48
CA THR A 107 -6.78 7.00 -4.22
C THR A 107 -5.84 8.18 -4.52
N LEU A 108 -6.34 9.14 -5.30
CA LEU A 108 -5.71 10.45 -5.38
C LEU A 108 -6.34 11.33 -4.31
N ASN A 109 -5.51 11.92 -3.45
CA ASN A 109 -5.93 13.04 -2.64
C ASN A 109 -5.98 14.27 -3.55
N ASN A 110 -7.02 14.33 -4.39
CA ASN A 110 -7.44 15.59 -4.96
C ASN A 110 -7.84 16.45 -3.76
N ALA A 111 -7.22 17.63 -3.60
CA ALA A 111 -7.90 18.70 -2.88
C ALA A 111 -9.35 18.68 -3.39
N LYS A 112 -10.32 18.44 -2.51
CA LYS A 112 -11.71 18.05 -2.78
C LYS A 112 -12.53 19.06 -3.62
N ASN A 113 -11.91 19.97 -4.36
CA ASN A 113 -12.54 21.13 -4.99
C ASN A 113 -12.31 21.30 -6.50
N LEU A 114 -11.78 20.33 -7.25
CA LEU A 114 -11.54 20.53 -8.71
C LEU A 114 -12.35 19.65 -9.66
N VAL A 115 -12.82 18.45 -9.25
CA VAL A 115 -13.55 17.57 -10.19
C VAL A 115 -15.04 17.91 -10.27
N ALA A 116 -15.61 18.58 -9.26
CA ALA A 116 -17.01 19.03 -9.29
C ALA A 116 -17.20 20.44 -9.90
N SER A 117 -16.13 21.21 -10.10
CA SER A 117 -16.20 22.62 -10.54
C SER A 117 -15.57 22.90 -11.92
N LYS A 118 -14.86 21.94 -12.54
CA LYS A 118 -14.23 22.13 -13.87
C LYS A 118 -14.66 21.12 -14.94
N ALA A 119 -15.85 20.54 -14.82
CA ALA A 119 -16.53 19.92 -15.97
C ALA A 119 -16.87 20.93 -17.10
N GLN A 120 -16.45 22.19 -16.96
CA GLN A 120 -16.82 23.27 -17.86
C GLN A 120 -15.66 24.17 -18.33
N GLU A 121 -14.39 23.75 -18.24
CA GLU A 121 -13.28 24.49 -18.87
C GLU A 121 -12.02 23.61 -19.02
N LEU A 122 -12.00 22.73 -20.04
CA LEU A 122 -10.85 21.88 -20.36
C LEU A 122 -9.93 22.55 -21.38
N ASN A 123 -9.09 23.48 -20.91
CA ASN A 123 -7.92 23.96 -21.64
C ASN A 123 -6.67 23.26 -21.10
N GLY A 124 -6.49 21.97 -21.43
CA GLY A 124 -5.20 21.26 -21.36
C GLY A 124 -4.42 21.26 -20.03
N GLU A 125 -5.03 21.57 -18.89
CA GLU A 125 -4.33 21.71 -17.62
C GLU A 125 -4.05 20.32 -17.00
N LEU A 126 -2.76 20.01 -16.79
CA LEU A 126 -2.32 18.79 -16.11
C LEU A 126 -2.71 18.86 -14.62
N ILE A 127 -3.65 18.04 -14.18
CA ILE A 127 -3.99 17.91 -12.77
C ILE A 127 -3.02 16.95 -12.09
N VAL A 128 -2.18 17.47 -11.19
CA VAL A 128 -1.26 16.68 -10.36
C VAL A 128 -1.90 16.45 -8.98
N GLY A 129 -2.24 15.19 -8.68
CA GLY A 129 -2.67 14.76 -7.34
C GLY A 129 -1.50 14.25 -6.49
N THR A 130 -1.58 14.37 -5.17
CA THR A 130 -0.61 13.75 -4.25
C THR A 130 -1.09 12.37 -3.81
N LEU A 131 -0.17 11.39 -3.83
CA LEU A 131 -0.42 10.01 -3.41
C LEU A 131 0.03 9.83 -1.95
N GLY A 132 -0.93 9.57 -1.05
CA GLY A 132 -0.68 9.44 0.39
C GLY A 132 -0.33 10.77 1.06
N SER A 133 -1.20 11.26 1.96
CA SER A 133 -0.99 12.51 2.72
C SER A 133 -0.48 12.30 4.14
N ASP A 134 -0.59 11.06 4.64
CA ASP A 134 -0.44 10.78 6.06
C ASP A 134 1.02 10.34 6.30
N GLN A 135 1.76 11.11 7.09
CA GLN A 135 3.12 10.73 7.50
C GLN A 135 3.07 9.70 8.62
N MET A 136 3.96 8.73 8.55
CA MET A 136 4.07 7.69 9.55
C MET A 136 4.49 8.26 10.91
N SER A 137 3.57 8.24 11.88
CA SER A 137 3.77 8.86 13.20
C SER A 137 4.71 8.06 14.10
N GLY A 138 4.81 6.74 13.88
CA GLY A 138 5.48 5.83 14.82
C GLY A 138 6.36 4.76 14.17
N LEU A 139 6.83 3.85 15.01
CA LEU A 139 7.47 2.59 14.62
C LEU A 139 6.43 1.46 14.65
N VAL A 140 6.76 0.32 14.05
CA VAL A 140 6.01 -0.92 14.20
C VAL A 140 6.19 -1.44 15.63
N GLN A 141 5.08 -1.76 16.30
CA GLN A 141 5.04 -2.18 17.69
C GLN A 141 4.36 -3.55 17.82
N SER A 142 4.96 -4.47 18.56
CA SER A 142 4.30 -5.73 18.94
C SER A 142 2.96 -5.45 19.64
N VAL A 143 2.00 -6.36 19.48
CA VAL A 143 0.70 -6.31 20.17
C VAL A 143 0.79 -7.02 21.51
#